data_AF-A0A8T3T501-F1
#
_entry.id   AF-A0A8T3T501-F1
#
_cell.length_a   1.000
_cell.length_b   1.000
_cell.length_c   1.000
_cell.angle_alpha   90.00
_cell.angle_beta   90.00
_cell.angle_gamma   90.00
#
_symmetry.space_group_name_H-M   'P 1'
#
loop_
_entity.id
_entity.type
_entity.pdbx_description
1 polymer ?
#
loop_
_entity_poly.entity_id
_entity_poly.type
_entity_poly.pdbx_seq_one_letter_code
_entity_poly.pdbx_strand_id
1 'polypeptide(L)'
;MTNPTISAEAEASAERARAAFADHRWSDAIELLRVADAGGALTAADLDAYGEAAWWIGRLGEAIEVRERAFAAHKAAGDPRRAAATALALANDYSHRLESPVASGWVRRAGRLLRDLPESREHGYLQRPHIAAALARGAFDEALQHAERLLDIGERLGDPDLEALGLQDKGRVLIAAGQVTEGMALLDEAVVAAVSGAVSPYPTAVVYCNATVTCGDLTDYRRASEFADAAKRWCDRQTIAGFPGMCRVRRVEIMRLRGAW
;
A
#
# COMPACT_ATOMS: atom_id res chain seq x y z
N MET A 1 1.00 -32.89 -24.20
CA MET A 1 1.10 -31.41 -24.06
C MET A 1 2.49 -31.13 -23.54
N THR A 2 3.39 -30.68 -24.41
CA THR A 2 4.75 -30.26 -24.04
C THR A 2 4.64 -28.96 -23.24
N ASN A 3 5.17 -28.96 -22.02
CA ASN A 3 5.33 -27.71 -21.26
C ASN A 3 6.17 -26.74 -22.10
N PRO A 4 5.80 -25.45 -22.19
CA PRO A 4 6.67 -24.47 -22.83
C PRO A 4 8.00 -24.46 -22.07
N THR A 5 9.10 -24.75 -22.77
CA THR A 5 10.44 -24.65 -22.20
C THR A 5 10.70 -23.18 -21.90
N ILE A 6 10.75 -22.82 -20.62
CA ILE A 6 11.14 -21.48 -20.18
C ILE A 6 12.57 -21.23 -20.69
N SER A 7 12.79 -20.11 -21.37
CA SER A 7 14.13 -19.75 -21.87
C SER A 7 15.04 -19.33 -20.72
N ALA A 8 16.33 -19.70 -20.78
CA ALA A 8 17.35 -19.23 -19.84
C ALA A 8 17.43 -17.68 -19.77
N GLU A 9 17.07 -17.00 -20.86
CA GLU A 9 16.96 -15.54 -20.90
C GLU A 9 15.82 -15.02 -20.01
N ALA A 10 14.68 -15.71 -19.98
CA ALA A 10 13.52 -15.34 -19.17
C ALA A 10 13.80 -15.52 -17.68
N GLU A 11 14.49 -16.61 -17.30
CA GLU A 11 14.94 -16.85 -15.93
C GLU A 11 15.96 -15.80 -15.47
N ALA A 12 16.96 -15.49 -16.32
CA ALA A 12 17.94 -14.45 -16.03
C ALA A 12 17.29 -13.06 -15.90
N SER A 13 16.26 -12.79 -16.71
CA SER A 13 15.49 -11.55 -16.60
C SER A 13 14.69 -11.48 -15.30
N ALA A 14 14.07 -12.59 -14.86
CA ALA A 14 13.36 -12.66 -13.58
C ALA A 14 14.29 -12.39 -12.39
N GLU A 15 15.50 -12.94 -12.40
CA GLU A 15 16.46 -12.70 -11.33
C GLU A 15 16.93 -11.23 -11.28
N ARG A 16 17.26 -10.66 -12.45
CA ARG A 16 17.62 -9.23 -12.54
C ARG A 16 16.46 -8.32 -12.14
N ALA A 17 15.23 -8.72 -12.46
CA ALA A 17 14.03 -8.01 -12.03
C ALA A 17 13.89 -7.96 -10.51
N ARG A 18 14.14 -9.08 -9.81
CA ARG A 18 14.11 -9.12 -8.33
C ARG A 18 15.11 -8.17 -7.72
N ALA A 19 16.33 -8.12 -8.24
CA ALA A 19 17.35 -7.16 -7.79
C ALA A 19 16.90 -5.70 -8.03
N ALA A 20 16.38 -5.40 -9.23
CA ALA A 20 15.87 -4.07 -9.54
C ALA A 20 14.67 -3.67 -8.66
N PHE A 21 13.79 -4.61 -8.34
CA PHE A 21 12.67 -4.41 -7.44
C PHE A 21 13.14 -4.13 -6.01
N ALA A 22 14.11 -4.90 -5.50
CA ALA A 22 14.70 -4.70 -4.17
C ALA A 22 15.40 -3.34 -4.04
N ASP A 23 15.98 -2.82 -5.12
CA ASP A 23 16.59 -1.48 -5.18
C ASP A 23 15.57 -0.35 -5.42
N HIS A 24 14.26 -0.65 -5.46
CA HIS A 24 13.19 0.29 -5.81
C HIS A 24 13.31 0.93 -7.21
N ARG A 25 14.07 0.30 -8.12
CA ARG A 25 14.20 0.71 -9.52
C ARG A 25 13.00 0.21 -10.32
N TRP A 26 11.82 0.72 -9.98
CA TRP A 26 10.52 0.21 -10.44
C TRP A 26 10.39 0.13 -11.96
N SER A 27 10.85 1.14 -12.68
CA SER A 27 10.82 1.15 -14.15
C SER A 27 11.70 0.04 -14.73
N ASP A 28 12.92 -0.13 -14.23
CA ASP A 28 13.84 -1.19 -14.69
C ASP A 28 13.28 -2.58 -14.36
N ALA A 29 12.72 -2.73 -13.17
CA ALA A 29 12.09 -3.98 -12.73
C ALA A 29 10.95 -4.38 -13.67
N ILE A 30 10.07 -3.45 -14.05
CA ILE A 30 8.95 -3.73 -14.96
C ILE A 30 9.43 -4.19 -16.34
N GLU A 31 10.43 -3.52 -16.92
CA GLU A 31 10.93 -3.93 -18.24
C GLU A 31 11.53 -5.33 -18.20
N LEU A 32 12.24 -5.69 -17.12
CA LEU A 32 12.77 -7.04 -16.92
C LEU A 32 11.66 -8.08 -16.61
N LEU A 33 10.64 -7.69 -15.84
CA LEU A 33 9.49 -8.55 -15.50
C LEU A 33 8.68 -8.87 -16.75
N ARG A 34 8.50 -7.92 -17.68
CA ARG A 34 7.83 -8.15 -18.97
C ARG A 34 8.52 -9.20 -19.82
N VAL A 35 9.84 -9.15 -19.90
CA VAL A 35 10.63 -10.16 -20.64
C VAL A 35 10.48 -11.53 -19.99
N ALA A 36 10.59 -11.60 -18.67
CA ALA A 36 10.40 -12.84 -17.92
C ALA A 36 8.97 -13.39 -18.04
N ASP A 37 7.96 -12.50 -18.07
CA ASP A 37 6.55 -12.85 -18.21
C ASP A 37 6.23 -13.43 -19.58
N ALA A 38 6.74 -12.80 -20.65
CA ALA A 38 6.60 -13.30 -22.01
C ALA A 38 7.23 -14.69 -22.19
N GLY A 39 8.28 -15.00 -21.41
CA GLY A 39 8.93 -16.32 -21.38
C GLY A 39 8.31 -17.32 -20.40
N GLY A 40 7.27 -16.94 -19.65
CA GLY A 40 6.61 -17.81 -18.66
C GLY A 40 7.43 -18.11 -17.41
N ALA A 41 8.42 -17.28 -17.09
CA ALA A 41 9.37 -17.49 -15.99
C ALA A 41 8.92 -16.89 -14.64
N LEU A 42 7.81 -16.13 -14.61
CA LEU A 42 7.37 -15.46 -13.39
C LEU A 42 6.72 -16.44 -12.40
N THR A 43 7.21 -16.40 -11.16
CA THR A 43 6.53 -17.03 -10.02
C THR A 43 5.36 -16.16 -9.53
N ALA A 44 4.53 -16.71 -8.63
CA ALA A 44 3.47 -15.93 -7.99
C ALA A 44 4.01 -14.70 -7.22
N ALA A 45 5.20 -14.82 -6.61
CA ALA A 45 5.86 -13.71 -5.93
C ALA A 45 6.39 -12.67 -6.92
N ASP A 46 6.90 -13.09 -8.08
CA ASP A 46 7.35 -12.15 -9.11
C ASP A 46 6.17 -11.39 -9.72
N LEU A 47 5.00 -12.03 -9.84
CA LEU A 47 3.76 -11.35 -10.24
C LEU A 47 3.30 -10.32 -9.19
N ASP A 48 3.39 -10.62 -7.88
CA ASP A 48 3.12 -9.61 -6.85
C ASP A 48 4.07 -8.41 -6.98
N ALA A 49 5.38 -8.66 -7.14
CA ALA A 49 6.40 -7.63 -7.31
C ALA A 49 6.15 -6.78 -8.56
N TYR A 50 5.74 -7.40 -9.67
CA TYR A 50 5.37 -6.69 -10.88
C TYR A 50 4.14 -5.80 -10.64
N GLY A 51 3.09 -6.33 -10.02
CA GLY A 51 1.91 -5.53 -9.66
C GLY A 51 2.25 -4.33 -8.77
N GLU A 52 3.14 -4.51 -7.79
CA GLU A 52 3.63 -3.42 -6.94
C GLU A 52 4.46 -2.39 -7.69
N ALA A 53 5.43 -2.80 -8.50
CA ALA A 53 6.23 -1.87 -9.30
C ALA A 53 5.35 -1.05 -10.26
N ALA A 54 4.38 -1.70 -10.92
CA ALA A 54 3.44 -1.04 -11.82
C ALA A 54 2.59 0.00 -11.07
N TRP A 55 2.14 -0.32 -9.85
CA TRP A 55 1.43 0.63 -8.99
C TRP A 55 2.30 1.85 -8.63
N TRP A 56 3.57 1.63 -8.26
CA TRP A 56 4.52 2.69 -7.90
C TRP A 56 4.76 3.70 -9.02
N ILE A 57 4.70 3.28 -10.28
CA ILE A 57 4.85 4.18 -11.43
C ILE A 57 3.52 4.63 -12.04
N GLY A 58 2.40 4.39 -11.37
CA GLY A 58 1.07 4.86 -11.76
C GLY A 58 0.40 4.08 -12.89
N ARG A 59 0.90 2.89 -13.25
CA ARG A 59 0.29 2.00 -14.26
C ARG A 59 -0.76 1.09 -13.63
N LEU A 60 -1.84 1.70 -13.11
CA LEU A 60 -2.85 0.99 -12.30
C LEU A 60 -3.57 -0.14 -13.05
N GLY A 61 -3.87 0.03 -14.35
CA GLY A 61 -4.48 -1.04 -15.16
C GLY A 61 -3.61 -2.28 -15.25
N GLU A 62 -2.32 -2.09 -15.58
CA GLU A 62 -1.32 -3.15 -15.62
C GLU A 62 -1.13 -3.81 -14.24
N ALA A 63 -1.11 -3.02 -13.17
CA ALA A 63 -1.01 -3.54 -11.80
C ALA A 63 -2.18 -4.47 -11.45
N ILE A 64 -3.42 -4.11 -11.81
CA ILE A 64 -4.61 -4.92 -11.57
C ILE A 64 -4.53 -6.24 -12.35
N GLU A 65 -4.26 -6.18 -13.66
CA GLU A 65 -4.18 -7.37 -14.52
C GLU A 65 -3.15 -8.40 -14.00
N VAL A 66 -1.98 -7.91 -13.60
CA VAL A 66 -0.91 -8.75 -13.05
C VAL A 66 -1.28 -9.30 -11.67
N ARG A 67 -1.90 -8.50 -10.79
CA ARG A 67 -2.33 -8.96 -9.45
C ARG A 67 -3.44 -9.98 -9.51
N GLU A 68 -4.36 -9.92 -10.48
CA GLU A 68 -5.35 -10.98 -10.69
C GLU A 68 -4.70 -12.32 -11.03
N ARG A 69 -3.63 -12.29 -11.83
CA ARG A 69 -2.81 -13.47 -12.14
C ARG A 69 -2.03 -13.95 -10.92
N ALA A 70 -1.42 -13.06 -10.14
CA ALA A 70 -0.73 -13.39 -8.89
C ALA A 70 -1.69 -14.07 -7.90
N PHE A 71 -2.90 -13.54 -7.75
CA PHE A 71 -3.95 -14.11 -6.91
C PHE A 71 -4.29 -15.55 -7.33
N ALA A 72 -4.49 -15.77 -8.64
CA ALA A 72 -4.77 -17.10 -9.18
C ALA A 72 -3.60 -18.07 -8.96
N ALA A 73 -2.36 -17.59 -9.13
CA ALA A 73 -1.14 -18.37 -8.93
C ALA A 73 -0.96 -18.80 -7.46
N HIS A 74 -1.12 -17.89 -6.50
CA HIS A 74 -1.07 -18.22 -5.06
C HIS A 74 -2.17 -19.21 -4.65
N LYS A 75 -3.37 -19.05 -5.21
CA LYS A 75 -4.45 -20.03 -5.01
C LYS A 75 -4.10 -21.42 -5.54
N ALA A 76 -3.53 -21.50 -6.75
CA ALA A 76 -3.11 -22.76 -7.34
C ALA A 76 -1.97 -23.41 -6.55
N ALA A 77 -1.07 -22.60 -5.97
CA ALA A 77 0.02 -23.05 -5.12
C ALA A 77 -0.42 -23.46 -3.70
N GLY A 78 -1.70 -23.26 -3.34
CA GLY A 78 -2.20 -23.58 -2.00
C GLY A 78 -1.71 -22.62 -0.91
N ASP A 79 -1.38 -21.38 -1.25
CA ASP A 79 -0.99 -20.31 -0.31
C ASP A 79 -2.15 -19.32 -0.08
N PRO A 80 -3.08 -19.63 0.84
CA PRO A 80 -4.23 -18.77 1.10
C PRO A 80 -3.83 -17.42 1.71
N ARG A 81 -2.70 -17.36 2.42
CA ARG A 81 -2.21 -16.13 3.06
C ARG A 81 -1.74 -15.14 2.00
N ARG A 82 -0.86 -15.56 1.09
CA ARG A 82 -0.42 -14.70 -0.01
C ARG A 82 -1.55 -14.35 -0.97
N ALA A 83 -2.44 -15.29 -1.27
CA ALA A 83 -3.65 -14.98 -2.04
C ALA A 83 -4.53 -13.92 -1.35
N ALA A 84 -4.66 -13.94 -0.02
CA ALA A 84 -5.39 -12.91 0.69
C ALA A 84 -4.69 -11.54 0.63
N ALA A 85 -3.36 -11.50 0.75
CA ALA A 85 -2.57 -10.28 0.60
C ALA A 85 -2.78 -9.65 -0.78
N THR A 86 -2.66 -10.43 -1.86
CA THR A 86 -2.90 -9.96 -3.23
C THR A 86 -4.36 -9.49 -3.42
N ALA A 87 -5.33 -10.19 -2.82
CA ALA A 87 -6.74 -9.76 -2.85
C ALA A 87 -6.96 -8.41 -2.15
N LEU A 88 -6.26 -8.13 -1.05
CA LEU A 88 -6.32 -6.83 -0.38
C LEU A 88 -5.69 -5.71 -1.22
N ALA A 89 -4.59 -6.00 -1.93
CA ALA A 89 -4.00 -5.06 -2.88
C ALA A 89 -4.98 -4.73 -4.03
N LEU A 90 -5.65 -5.74 -4.60
CA LEU A 90 -6.69 -5.56 -5.61
C LEU A 90 -7.88 -4.74 -5.07
N ALA A 91 -8.32 -5.02 -3.85
CA ALA A 91 -9.40 -4.25 -3.21
C ALA A 91 -9.03 -2.76 -3.12
N ASN A 92 -7.78 -2.45 -2.76
CA ASN A 92 -7.27 -1.09 -2.70
C ASN A 92 -7.22 -0.43 -4.09
N ASP A 93 -6.75 -1.13 -5.12
CA ASP A 93 -6.70 -0.61 -6.49
C ASP A 93 -8.08 -0.28 -7.05
N TYR A 94 -9.05 -1.20 -6.90
CA TYR A 94 -10.43 -0.97 -7.32
C TYR A 94 -11.11 0.15 -6.51
N SER A 95 -10.73 0.33 -5.24
CA SER A 95 -11.20 1.47 -4.44
C SER A 95 -10.68 2.80 -4.98
N HIS A 96 -9.42 2.86 -5.43
CA HIS A 96 -8.87 4.05 -6.10
C HIS A 96 -9.53 4.34 -7.46
N ARG A 97 -10.11 3.33 -8.11
CA ARG A 97 -10.96 3.49 -9.30
C ARG A 97 -12.42 3.85 -8.98
N LEU A 98 -12.78 3.99 -7.71
CA LEU A 98 -14.15 4.18 -7.23
C LEU A 98 -15.11 3.02 -7.58
N GLU A 99 -14.58 1.84 -7.88
CA GLU A 99 -15.33 0.63 -8.24
C GLU A 99 -15.69 -0.18 -6.98
N SER A 100 -16.46 0.46 -6.09
CA SER A 100 -16.77 -0.03 -4.73
C SER A 100 -17.32 -1.47 -4.65
N PRO A 101 -18.21 -1.94 -5.55
CA PRO A 101 -18.69 -3.32 -5.51
C PRO A 101 -17.59 -4.36 -5.76
N VAL A 102 -16.68 -4.09 -6.69
CA VAL A 102 -15.57 -4.99 -7.04
C VAL A 102 -14.56 -5.02 -5.89
N ALA A 103 -14.19 -3.85 -5.37
CA ALA A 103 -13.32 -3.73 -4.21
C ALA A 103 -13.87 -4.53 -3.01
N SER A 104 -15.16 -4.36 -2.68
CA SER A 104 -15.81 -5.08 -1.59
C SER A 104 -15.84 -6.61 -1.82
N GLY A 105 -15.93 -7.04 -3.08
CA GLY A 105 -15.83 -8.45 -3.45
C GLY A 105 -14.46 -9.05 -3.09
N TRP A 106 -13.38 -8.33 -3.39
CA TRP A 106 -12.02 -8.72 -3.05
C TRP A 106 -11.78 -8.75 -1.54
N VAL A 107 -12.25 -7.77 -0.78
CA VAL A 107 -12.19 -7.78 0.70
C VAL A 107 -12.86 -9.02 1.28
N ARG A 108 -14.08 -9.34 0.83
CA ARG A 108 -14.79 -10.56 1.29
C ARG A 108 -14.03 -11.83 0.92
N ARG A 109 -13.32 -11.84 -0.21
CA ARG A 109 -12.52 -13.00 -0.64
C ARG A 109 -11.28 -13.16 0.25
N ALA A 110 -10.57 -12.08 0.55
CA ALA A 110 -9.45 -12.07 1.50
C ALA A 110 -9.89 -12.56 2.88
N GLY A 111 -10.99 -12.01 3.43
CA GLY A 111 -11.52 -12.43 4.73
C GLY A 111 -11.90 -13.90 4.80
N ARG A 112 -12.43 -14.50 3.71
CA ARG A 112 -12.69 -15.95 3.65
C ARG A 112 -11.41 -16.79 3.64
N LEU A 113 -10.35 -16.32 2.98
CA LEU A 113 -9.07 -17.02 2.93
C LEU A 113 -8.35 -17.01 4.27
N LEU A 114 -8.52 -15.94 5.04
CA LEU A 114 -7.85 -15.75 6.33
C LEU A 114 -8.60 -16.37 7.52
N ARG A 115 -9.93 -16.56 7.42
CA ARG A 115 -10.82 -16.94 8.53
C ARG A 115 -10.29 -18.04 9.45
N ASP A 116 -9.76 -19.11 8.88
CA ASP A 116 -9.35 -20.31 9.62
C ASP A 116 -7.82 -20.43 9.76
N LEU A 117 -7.10 -19.35 9.43
CA LEU A 117 -5.65 -19.29 9.57
C LEU A 117 -5.28 -18.65 10.92
N PRO A 118 -4.11 -19.00 11.49
CA PRO A 118 -3.53 -18.22 12.58
C PRO A 118 -3.41 -16.75 12.18
N GLU A 119 -3.59 -15.86 13.16
CA GLU A 119 -3.44 -14.43 12.97
C GLU A 119 -2.06 -14.11 12.38
N SER A 120 -2.05 -13.17 11.44
CA SER A 120 -0.88 -12.80 10.65
C SER A 120 -1.02 -11.36 10.20
N ARG A 121 0.03 -10.81 9.58
CA ARG A 121 0.01 -9.42 9.11
C ARG A 121 -1.15 -9.09 8.16
N GLU A 122 -1.58 -10.05 7.35
CA GLU A 122 -2.72 -9.90 6.43
C GLU A 122 -4.05 -9.66 7.18
N HIS A 123 -4.19 -10.15 8.42
CA HIS A 123 -5.34 -9.83 9.27
C HIS A 123 -5.34 -8.36 9.70
N GLY A 124 -4.16 -7.77 9.93
CA GLY A 124 -4.00 -6.35 10.17
C GLY A 124 -4.41 -5.52 8.94
N TYR A 125 -3.86 -5.85 7.77
CA TYR A 125 -4.24 -5.19 6.51
C TYR A 125 -5.74 -5.34 6.18
N LEU A 126 -6.36 -6.48 6.53
CA LEU A 126 -7.80 -6.69 6.34
C LEU A 126 -8.66 -5.71 7.14
N GLN A 127 -8.16 -5.14 8.24
CA GLN A 127 -8.92 -4.14 9.00
C GLN A 127 -9.11 -2.83 8.21
N ARG A 128 -8.16 -2.45 7.36
CA ARG A 128 -8.14 -1.12 6.71
C ARG A 128 -9.35 -0.86 5.81
N PRO A 129 -9.78 -1.79 4.92
CA PRO A 129 -11.02 -1.62 4.19
C PRO A 129 -12.27 -1.48 5.08
N HIS A 130 -12.28 -2.13 6.25
CA HIS A 130 -13.38 -2.00 7.22
C HIS A 130 -13.38 -0.61 7.87
N ILE A 131 -12.21 -0.08 8.26
CA ILE A 131 -12.06 1.30 8.75
C ILE A 131 -12.61 2.29 7.71
N ALA A 132 -12.18 2.16 6.44
CA ALA A 132 -12.63 3.04 5.37
C ALA A 132 -14.15 2.97 5.14
N ALA A 133 -14.73 1.77 5.16
CA ALA A 133 -16.16 1.57 4.99
C ALA A 133 -16.99 2.09 6.18
N ALA A 134 -16.47 2.01 7.40
CA ALA A 134 -17.10 2.58 8.59
C ALA A 134 -17.05 4.11 8.58
N LEU A 135 -15.89 4.70 8.24
CA LEU A 135 -15.73 6.15 8.06
C LEU A 135 -16.70 6.71 7.01
N ALA A 136 -16.84 6.04 5.86
CA ALA A 136 -17.75 6.47 4.80
C ALA A 136 -19.23 6.51 5.24
N ARG A 137 -19.60 5.73 6.27
CA ARG A 137 -20.94 5.70 6.86
C ARG A 137 -21.08 6.58 8.10
N GLY A 138 -20.01 7.25 8.53
CA GLY A 138 -19.98 7.99 9.81
C GLY A 138 -20.01 7.10 11.06
N ALA A 139 -19.72 5.81 10.93
CA ALA A 139 -19.69 4.86 12.04
C ALA A 139 -18.33 4.91 12.76
N PHE A 140 -18.06 6.00 13.48
CA PHE A 140 -16.75 6.28 14.06
C PHE A 140 -16.30 5.24 15.11
N ASP A 141 -17.21 4.76 15.96
CA ASP A 141 -16.88 3.74 16.96
C ASP A 141 -16.45 2.41 16.30
N GLU A 142 -17.15 2.00 15.23
CA GLU A 142 -16.81 0.81 14.44
C GLU A 142 -15.45 0.99 13.76
N ALA A 143 -15.20 2.18 13.18
CA ALA A 143 -13.91 2.49 12.56
C ALA A 143 -12.76 2.46 13.58
N LEU A 144 -13.00 2.96 14.79
CA LEU A 144 -12.01 2.99 15.87
C LEU A 144 -11.66 1.58 16.33
N GLN A 145 -12.65 0.71 16.51
CA GLN A 145 -12.43 -0.71 16.86
C GLN A 145 -11.53 -1.42 15.84
N HIS A 146 -11.77 -1.19 14.54
CA HIS A 146 -10.93 -1.78 13.49
C HIS A 146 -9.52 -1.17 13.46
N ALA A 147 -9.36 0.13 13.70
CA ALA A 147 -8.06 0.78 13.78
C ALA A 147 -7.24 0.30 14.98
N GLU A 148 -7.87 0.13 16.14
CA GLU A 148 -7.25 -0.42 17.34
C GLU A 148 -6.85 -1.87 17.14
N ARG A 149 -7.71 -2.68 16.50
CA ARG A 149 -7.36 -4.06 16.16
C ARG A 149 -6.18 -4.14 15.20
N LEU A 150 -6.08 -3.23 14.24
CA LEU A 150 -4.92 -3.17 13.34
C LEU A 150 -3.64 -2.88 14.12
N LEU A 151 -3.67 -1.86 14.99
CA LEU A 151 -2.53 -1.46 15.81
C LEU A 151 -2.10 -2.59 16.75
N ASP A 152 -3.04 -3.21 17.47
CA ASP A 152 -2.78 -4.35 18.36
C ASP A 152 -2.15 -5.54 17.62
N ILE A 153 -2.60 -5.85 16.40
CA ILE A 153 -1.95 -6.89 15.57
C ILE A 153 -0.51 -6.48 15.22
N GLY A 154 -0.28 -5.20 14.87
CA GLY A 154 1.05 -4.68 14.60
C GLY A 154 1.99 -4.86 15.79
N GLU A 155 1.58 -4.40 16.98
CA GLU A 155 2.35 -4.47 18.22
C GLU A 155 2.65 -5.93 18.63
N ARG A 156 1.64 -6.82 18.56
CA ARG A 156 1.84 -8.24 18.93
C ARG A 156 2.77 -8.98 17.97
N LEU A 157 2.80 -8.58 16.70
CA LEU A 157 3.69 -9.16 15.69
C LEU A 157 5.05 -8.45 15.60
N GLY A 158 5.20 -7.27 16.22
CA GLY A 158 6.34 -6.38 16.01
C GLY A 158 6.47 -5.97 14.54
N ASP A 159 5.35 -5.73 13.86
CA ASP A 159 5.32 -5.33 12.45
C ASP A 159 5.22 -3.79 12.36
N PRO A 160 6.34 -3.08 12.09
CA PRO A 160 6.37 -1.61 12.06
C PRO A 160 5.48 -1.03 10.95
N ASP A 161 5.20 -1.79 9.89
CA ASP A 161 4.29 -1.35 8.83
C ASP A 161 2.86 -1.25 9.36
N LEU A 162 2.43 -2.24 10.13
CA LEU A 162 1.09 -2.26 10.72
C LEU A 162 0.97 -1.25 11.85
N GLU A 163 1.98 -1.11 12.71
CA GLU A 163 1.97 -0.10 13.77
C GLU A 163 1.79 1.31 13.20
N ALA A 164 2.59 1.69 12.20
CA ALA A 164 2.50 3.00 11.56
C ALA A 164 1.14 3.22 10.87
N LEU A 165 0.61 2.20 10.18
CA LEU A 165 -0.72 2.28 9.56
C LEU A 165 -1.84 2.36 10.60
N GLY A 166 -1.72 1.65 11.72
CA GLY A 166 -2.67 1.65 12.82
C GLY A 166 -2.76 2.99 13.51
N LEU A 167 -1.60 3.56 13.86
CA LEU A 167 -1.51 4.92 14.40
C LEU A 167 -2.15 5.94 13.45
N GLN A 168 -1.79 5.89 12.17
CA GLN A 168 -2.35 6.80 11.18
C GLN A 168 -3.86 6.62 11.00
N ASP A 169 -4.36 5.38 10.87
CA ASP A 169 -5.78 5.12 10.64
C ASP A 169 -6.61 5.47 11.89
N LYS A 170 -6.12 5.16 13.10
CA LYS A 170 -6.72 5.58 14.38
C LYS A 170 -6.77 7.11 14.48
N GLY A 171 -5.67 7.80 14.18
CA GLY A 171 -5.61 9.25 14.20
C GLY A 171 -6.63 9.91 13.28
N ARG A 172 -6.80 9.38 12.07
CA ARG A 172 -7.83 9.86 11.13
C ARG A 172 -9.25 9.62 11.62
N VAL A 173 -9.52 8.47 12.26
CA VAL A 173 -10.84 8.20 12.85
C VAL A 173 -11.15 9.21 13.94
N LEU A 174 -10.21 9.48 14.84
CA LEU A 174 -10.38 10.47 15.91
C LEU A 174 -10.62 11.88 15.36
N ILE A 175 -9.86 12.30 14.33
CA ILE A 175 -10.06 13.60 13.68
C ILE A 175 -11.45 13.68 13.04
N ALA A 176 -11.89 12.64 12.33
CA ALA A 176 -13.22 12.59 11.73
C ALA A 176 -14.34 12.64 12.79
N ALA A 177 -14.10 12.09 13.98
CA ALA A 177 -15.00 12.17 15.13
C ALA A 177 -14.92 13.51 15.92
N GLY A 178 -14.04 14.43 15.50
CA GLY A 178 -13.86 15.75 16.13
C GLY A 178 -12.79 15.80 17.23
N GLN A 179 -12.14 14.68 17.57
CA GLN A 179 -11.01 14.60 18.51
C GLN A 179 -9.69 14.98 17.82
N VAL A 180 -9.62 16.21 17.30
CA VAL A 180 -8.55 16.66 16.41
C VAL A 180 -7.16 16.59 17.07
N THR A 181 -7.02 17.08 18.30
CA THR A 181 -5.70 17.12 18.98
C THR A 181 -5.11 15.74 19.19
N GLU A 182 -5.91 14.80 19.68
CA GLU A 182 -5.48 13.42 19.93
C GLU A 182 -5.15 12.71 18.61
N GLY A 183 -6.02 12.84 17.61
CA GLY A 183 -5.78 12.19 16.32
C GLY A 183 -4.58 12.75 15.56
N MET A 184 -4.28 14.05 15.70
CA MET A 184 -3.08 14.65 15.13
C MET A 184 -1.80 14.15 15.82
N ALA A 185 -1.81 13.91 17.13
CA ALA A 185 -0.65 13.36 17.82
C ALA A 185 -0.27 11.96 17.30
N LEU A 186 -1.26 11.09 17.07
CA LEU A 186 -1.05 9.76 16.48
C LEU A 186 -0.55 9.85 15.03
N LEU A 187 -1.08 10.80 14.27
CA LEU A 187 -0.66 11.02 12.88
C LEU A 187 0.79 11.52 12.80
N ASP A 188 1.20 12.41 13.71
CA ASP A 188 2.58 12.90 13.80
C ASP A 188 3.55 11.75 14.08
N GLU A 189 3.22 10.86 15.02
CA GLU A 189 4.01 9.66 15.34
C GLU A 189 4.15 8.72 14.14
N ALA A 190 3.03 8.43 13.47
CA ALA A 190 3.03 7.60 12.26
C ALA A 190 3.91 8.19 11.15
N VAL A 191 3.85 9.52 10.93
CA VAL A 191 4.68 10.19 9.92
C VAL A 191 6.16 10.10 10.28
N VAL A 192 6.52 10.28 11.54
CA VAL A 192 7.92 10.14 12.00
C VAL A 192 8.42 8.72 11.74
N ALA A 193 7.64 7.68 12.09
CA ALA A 193 7.97 6.29 11.80
C ALA A 193 8.20 6.07 10.29
N ALA A 194 7.28 6.55 9.46
CA ALA A 194 7.34 6.44 8.00
C ALA A 194 8.60 7.09 7.40
N VAL A 195 8.89 8.34 7.75
CA VAL A 195 10.01 9.09 7.14
C VAL A 195 11.38 8.79 7.76
N SER A 196 11.43 8.06 8.89
CA SER A 196 12.67 7.60 9.53
C SER A 196 13.34 6.44 8.77
N GLY A 197 12.58 5.71 7.94
CA GLY A 197 13.05 4.50 7.25
C GLY A 197 12.81 3.19 8.03
N ALA A 198 12.08 3.23 9.14
CA ALA A 198 11.68 2.05 9.91
C ALA A 198 10.54 1.24 9.25
N VAL A 199 9.90 1.81 8.23
CA VAL A 199 8.68 1.31 7.59
C VAL A 199 8.93 1.09 6.10
N SER A 200 8.30 0.08 5.51
CA SER A 200 8.44 -0.22 4.09
C SER A 200 7.88 0.89 3.19
N PRO A 201 8.25 0.92 1.88
CA PRO A 201 7.87 2.01 1.00
C PRO A 201 6.36 2.26 0.88
N TYR A 202 5.55 1.19 0.79
CA TYR A 202 4.11 1.34 0.55
C TYR A 202 3.37 1.96 1.74
N PRO A 203 3.50 1.46 2.98
CA PRO A 203 2.92 2.13 4.15
C PRO A 203 3.47 3.54 4.34
N THR A 204 4.76 3.78 4.05
CA THR A 204 5.33 5.13 4.07
C THR A 204 4.58 6.08 3.13
N ALA A 205 4.27 5.64 1.91
CA ALA A 205 3.48 6.40 0.94
C ALA A 205 2.08 6.71 1.44
N VAL A 206 1.41 5.71 2.02
CA VAL A 206 0.06 5.81 2.55
C VAL A 206 0.00 6.80 3.70
N VAL A 207 0.89 6.65 4.69
CA VAL A 207 0.94 7.52 5.87
C VAL A 207 1.21 8.96 5.45
N TYR A 208 2.22 9.19 4.62
CA TYR A 208 2.53 10.53 4.12
C TYR A 208 1.36 11.15 3.35
N CYS A 209 0.74 10.41 2.42
CA CYS A 209 -0.40 10.91 1.65
C CYS A 209 -1.55 11.31 2.56
N ASN A 210 -1.94 10.40 3.45
CA ASN A 210 -3.07 10.62 4.36
C ASN A 210 -2.82 11.77 5.34
N ALA A 211 -1.60 11.90 5.85
CA ALA A 211 -1.22 13.03 6.70
C ALA A 211 -1.33 14.36 5.97
N THR A 212 -0.88 14.39 4.71
CA THR A 212 -0.96 15.56 3.85
C THR A 212 -2.41 15.98 3.58
N VAL A 213 -3.30 15.01 3.30
CA VAL A 213 -4.75 15.26 3.14
C VAL A 213 -5.33 15.84 4.42
N THR A 214 -5.07 15.19 5.55
CA THR A 214 -5.62 15.57 6.84
C THR A 214 -5.20 16.99 7.23
N CYS A 215 -3.94 17.34 7.02
CA CYS A 215 -3.46 18.71 7.26
C CYS A 215 -4.14 19.73 6.34
N GLY A 216 -4.39 19.38 5.07
CA GLY A 216 -5.13 20.23 4.13
C GLY A 216 -6.57 20.47 4.57
N ASP A 217 -7.28 19.41 4.98
CA ASP A 217 -8.67 19.49 5.47
C ASP A 217 -8.78 20.34 6.74
N LEU A 218 -7.74 20.32 7.59
CA LEU A 218 -7.64 21.14 8.80
C LEU A 218 -6.99 22.53 8.56
N THR A 219 -6.61 22.84 7.33
CA THR A 219 -5.89 24.08 6.94
C THR A 219 -4.53 24.28 7.65
N ASP A 220 -3.91 23.23 8.19
CA ASP A 220 -2.56 23.25 8.76
C ASP A 220 -1.49 23.07 7.67
N TYR A 221 -1.41 24.05 6.77
CA TYR A 221 -0.48 24.03 5.64
C TYR A 221 1.00 24.09 6.05
N ARG A 222 1.31 24.61 7.25
CA ARG A 222 2.67 24.61 7.79
C ARG A 222 3.12 23.18 8.05
N ARG A 223 2.34 22.41 8.80
CA ARG A 223 2.62 21.01 9.10
C ARG A 223 2.67 20.15 7.83
N ALA A 224 1.72 20.37 6.92
CA ALA A 224 1.70 19.66 5.63
C ALA A 224 3.03 19.83 4.86
N SER A 225 3.64 21.01 4.92
CA SER A 225 4.93 21.24 4.26
C SER A 225 6.11 20.59 4.97
N GLU A 226 6.13 20.57 6.30
CA GLU A 226 7.18 19.90 7.08
C GLU A 226 7.21 18.40 6.74
N PHE A 227 6.03 17.79 6.61
CA PHE A 227 5.88 16.42 6.14
C PHE A 227 6.35 16.26 4.69
N ALA A 228 6.03 17.19 3.79
CA ALA A 228 6.45 17.13 2.40
C ALA A 228 7.98 17.18 2.25
N ASP A 229 8.65 17.99 3.05
CA ASP A 229 10.12 18.07 3.06
C ASP A 229 10.75 16.79 3.63
N ALA A 230 10.16 16.22 4.69
CA ALA A 230 10.62 14.95 5.25
C ALA A 230 10.45 13.78 4.25
N ALA A 231 9.31 13.73 3.58
CA ALA A 231 9.00 12.76 2.53
C ALA A 231 9.96 12.88 1.34
N LYS A 232 10.28 14.10 0.90
CA LYS A 232 11.30 14.33 -0.15
C LYS A 232 12.66 13.76 0.28
N ARG A 233 13.13 14.09 1.49
CA ARG A 233 14.41 13.57 2.00
C ARG A 233 14.42 12.04 2.07
N TRP A 234 13.30 11.42 2.42
CA TRP A 234 13.17 9.97 2.45
C TRP A 234 13.25 9.37 1.03
N CYS A 235 12.52 9.91 0.05
CA CYS A 235 12.60 9.49 -1.35
C CYS A 235 14.02 9.57 -1.91
N ASP A 236 14.72 10.69 -1.64
CA ASP A 236 16.10 10.91 -2.08
C ASP A 236 17.06 9.86 -1.49
N ARG A 237 16.85 9.41 -0.24
CA ARG A 237 17.65 8.35 0.39
C ARG A 237 17.34 6.94 -0.15
N GLN A 238 16.09 6.69 -0.54
CA GLN A 238 15.64 5.37 -1.01
C GLN A 238 15.75 5.19 -2.53
N THR A 239 16.29 6.18 -3.25
CA THR A 239 16.34 6.20 -4.73
C THR A 239 14.96 6.07 -5.38
N ILE A 240 13.91 6.47 -4.65
CA ILE A 240 12.53 6.47 -5.15
C ILE A 240 12.28 7.81 -5.82
N ALA A 241 11.97 7.79 -7.13
CA ALA A 241 11.75 8.99 -7.93
C ALA A 241 10.59 9.89 -7.42
N GLY A 242 9.72 9.34 -6.59
CA GLY A 242 8.64 10.04 -5.89
C GLY A 242 7.44 9.12 -5.62
N PHE A 243 6.52 9.57 -4.78
CA PHE A 243 5.26 8.85 -4.54
C PHE A 243 4.32 8.89 -5.76
N PRO A 244 3.56 7.82 -6.02
CA PRO A 244 2.67 7.73 -7.18
C PRO A 244 1.52 8.74 -7.15
N GLY A 245 1.04 9.10 -8.35
CA GLY A 245 -0.27 9.71 -8.63
C GLY A 245 -0.68 10.87 -7.71
N MET A 246 -1.76 10.64 -6.94
CA MET A 246 -2.42 11.64 -6.07
C MET A 246 -1.48 12.28 -5.03
N CYS A 247 -0.49 11.53 -4.52
CA CYS A 247 0.50 12.08 -3.59
C CYS A 247 1.32 13.21 -4.24
N ARG A 248 1.59 13.07 -5.54
CA ARG A 248 2.35 14.05 -6.34
C ARG A 248 1.50 15.28 -6.67
N VAL A 249 0.22 15.09 -7.00
CA VAL A 249 -0.73 16.19 -7.25
C VAL A 249 -0.93 17.04 -6.00
N ARG A 250 -1.20 16.41 -4.84
CA ARG A 250 -1.42 17.14 -3.57
C ARG A 250 -0.17 17.88 -3.10
N ARG A 251 1.01 17.31 -3.31
CA ARG A 251 2.27 18.02 -3.06
C ARG A 251 2.37 19.29 -3.90
N VAL A 252 2.02 19.23 -5.19
CA VAL A 252 2.02 20.40 -6.08
C VAL A 252 0.95 21.41 -5.65
N GLU A 253 -0.23 20.97 -5.20
CA GLU A 253 -1.27 21.85 -4.64
C GLU A 253 -0.76 22.62 -3.41
N ILE A 254 -0.09 21.94 -2.47
CA ILE A 254 0.50 22.57 -1.28
C ILE A 254 1.62 23.53 -1.65
N MET A 255 2.51 23.14 -2.57
CA MET A 255 3.58 24.02 -3.06
C MET A 255 3.01 25.30 -3.68
N ARG A 256 1.97 25.16 -4.52
CA ARG A 256 1.26 26.29 -5.15
C ARG A 256 0.58 27.19 -4.13
N LEU A 257 -0.11 26.64 -3.13
CA LEU A 257 -0.77 27.41 -2.06
C LEU A 257 0.23 28.23 -1.22
N ARG A 258 1.51 27.85 -1.22
CA ARG A 258 2.60 28.56 -0.55
C ARG A 258 3.44 29.46 -1.46
N GLY A 259 3.10 29.56 -2.74
CA GLY A 259 3.87 30.36 -3.71
C GLY A 259 5.25 29.79 -4.07
N ALA A 260 5.49 28.51 -3.78
CA ALA A 260 6.67 27.79 -4.24
C ALA A 260 6.35 27.13 -5.60
N TRP A 261 7.17 27.41 -6.62
CA TRP A 261 7.05 26.86 -7.98
C TRP A 261 8.03 25.71 -8.18
#